data_AF-A0A846DDE9-F1
#
_entry.id   AF-A0A846DDE9-F1
#
_cell.length_a   1.000
_cell.length_b   1.000
_cell.length_c   1.000
_cell.angle_alpha   90.00
_cell.angle_beta   90.00
_cell.angle_gamma   90.00
#
_symmetry.space_group_name_H-M   'P 1'
#
loop_
_entity.id
_entity.type
_entity.pdbx_description
1 polymer ?
#
loop_
_entity_poly.entity_id
_entity_poly.type
_entity_poly.pdbx_seq_one_letter_code
_entity_poly.pdbx_strand_id
1 'polypeptide(L)' 'MNLNDLIEEKLNYYAQKIVSGGSKTDEMAVGEITFYVALRRVVNGKGTLQDVGMMDAINDTLQSLGLVEEGKTFYK' A
#
# COMPACT_ATOMS: atom_id res chain seq x y z
N MET A 1 -15.10 -7.23 2.29
CA MET A 1 -13.93 -7.31 1.38
C MET A 1 -12.73 -7.66 2.24
N ASN A 2 -11.97 -8.68 1.88
CA ASN A 2 -10.73 -8.98 2.61
C ASN A 2 -9.57 -8.11 2.07
N LEU A 3 -8.43 -8.12 2.77
CA LEU A 3 -7.29 -7.28 2.39
C LEU A 3 -6.73 -7.60 1.00
N ASN A 4 -6.68 -8.88 0.61
CA ASN A 4 -6.18 -9.27 -0.72
C ASN A 4 -7.10 -8.80 -1.84
N ASP A 5 -8.42 -8.88 -1.65
CA ASP A 5 -9.40 -8.36 -2.61
C ASP A 5 -9.21 -6.84 -2.79
N LEU A 6 -9.03 -6.11 -1.69
CA LEU A 6 -8.79 -4.66 -1.72
C LEU A 6 -7.49 -4.32 -2.47
N ILE A 7 -6.40 -5.04 -2.20
CA ILE A 7 -5.12 -4.86 -2.88
C ILE A 7 -5.28 -5.02 -4.39
N GLU A 8 -5.90 -6.12 -4.83
CA GLU A 8 -6.05 -6.40 -6.26
C GLU A 8 -7.03 -5.42 -6.92
N GLU A 9 -8.10 -5.01 -6.25
CA GLU A 9 -9.00 -3.96 -6.75
C GLU A 9 -8.24 -2.64 -6.97
N LYS A 10 -7.46 -2.20 -5.98
CA LYS A 10 -6.73 -0.93 -6.04
C LYS A 10 -5.63 -0.96 -7.10
N LEU A 11 -4.89 -2.07 -7.22
CA LEU A 11 -3.89 -2.23 -8.27
C LEU A 11 -4.52 -2.13 -9.66
N ASN A 12 -5.64 -2.81 -9.90
CA ASN A 12 -6.34 -2.75 -11.17
C ASN A 12 -6.90 -1.35 -11.45
N TYR A 13 -7.49 -0.70 -10.44
CA TYR A 13 -8.01 0.65 -10.56
C TYR A 13 -6.93 1.67 -10.95
N TYR A 14 -5.80 1.68 -10.24
CA TYR A 14 -4.74 2.65 -10.52
C TYR A 14 -3.98 2.33 -11.81
N ALA A 15 -3.86 1.06 -12.20
CA ALA A 15 -3.35 0.70 -13.51
C ALA A 15 -4.23 1.28 -14.63
N GLN A 16 -5.56 1.22 -14.49
CA GLN A 16 -6.48 1.85 -15.45
C GLN A 16 -6.38 3.39 -15.42
N LYS A 17 -6.11 3.99 -14.26
CA LYS A 17 -5.88 5.44 -14.16
C LYS A 17 -4.65 5.90 -14.91
N ILE A 18 -3.58 5.11 -14.97
CA ILE A 18 -2.41 5.40 -15.82
C ILE A 18 -2.78 5.33 -17.30
N VAL A 19 -3.54 4.31 -17.71
CA VAL A 19 -3.92 4.13 -19.13
C VAL A 19 -4.86 5.24 -19.62
N SER A 20 -5.82 5.63 -18.78
CA SER A 20 -6.88 6.59 -19.14
C SER A 20 -6.56 8.04 -18.77
N GLY A 21 -5.49 8.26 -18.03
CA GLY A 21 -5.16 9.54 -17.41
C GLY A 21 -4.22 10.41 -18.23
N GLY A 22 -3.49 11.25 -17.51
CA GLY A 22 -2.42 12.08 -18.01
C GLY A 22 -1.45 12.39 -16.88
N SER A 23 -0.35 13.10 -17.17
CA SER A 23 0.84 13.17 -16.30
C SER A 23 0.58 13.29 -14.79
N LYS A 24 -0.27 14.23 -14.36
CA LYS A 24 -0.60 14.40 -12.93
C LYS A 24 -1.33 13.19 -12.31
N THR A 25 -2.25 12.58 -13.07
CA THR A 25 -2.96 11.37 -12.64
C THR A 25 -2.00 10.18 -12.60
N ASP A 26 -1.04 10.13 -13.51
CA ASP A 26 -0.05 9.06 -13.57
C ASP A 26 0.89 9.11 -12.36
N GLU A 27 1.40 10.29 -12.01
CA GLU A 27 2.24 10.50 -10.82
C GLU A 27 1.56 9.99 -9.55
N MET A 28 0.27 10.33 -9.35
CA MET A 28 -0.51 9.86 -8.21
C MET A 28 -0.71 8.33 -8.26
N ALA A 29 -1.09 7.79 -9.42
CA ALA A 29 -1.34 6.36 -9.58
C ALA A 29 -0.07 5.52 -9.38
N VAL A 30 1.10 6.03 -9.77
CA VAL A 30 2.40 5.37 -9.54
C VAL A 30 2.69 5.28 -8.03
N GLY A 31 2.44 6.35 -7.27
CA GLY A 31 2.61 6.33 -5.81
C GLY A 31 1.74 5.26 -5.15
N GLU A 32 0.46 5.22 -5.53
CA GLU A 32 -0.50 4.24 -5.02
C GLU A 32 -0.13 2.79 -5.40
N ILE A 33 0.20 2.53 -6.67
CA ILE A 33 0.64 1.21 -7.13
C ILE A 33 1.90 0.77 -6.36
N THR A 34 2.84 1.69 -6.14
CA THR A 34 4.07 1.40 -5.39
C THR A 34 3.74 0.87 -3.98
N PHE A 35 2.82 1.53 -3.28
CA PHE A 35 2.34 1.07 -1.98
C PHE A 35 1.66 -0.30 -2.06
N TYR A 36 0.65 -0.48 -2.93
CA TYR A 36 -0.13 -1.71 -2.98
C TYR A 36 0.69 -2.92 -3.46
N VAL A 37 1.67 -2.74 -4.36
CA VAL A 37 2.58 -3.82 -4.76
C VAL A 37 3.45 -4.25 -3.58
N ALA A 38 4.01 -3.31 -2.83
CA ALA A 38 4.80 -3.62 -1.65
C ALA A 38 3.97 -4.31 -0.57
N LEU A 39 2.76 -3.80 -0.30
CA LEU A 39 1.83 -4.39 0.66
C LEU A 39 1.50 -5.83 0.26
N ARG A 40 1.18 -6.07 -1.01
CA ARG A 40 0.96 -7.43 -1.55
C ARG A 40 2.14 -8.36 -1.30
N ARG A 41 3.37 -7.89 -1.50
CA ARG A 41 4.56 -8.70 -1.25
C ARG A 41 4.70 -9.04 0.23
N VAL A 42 4.51 -8.06 1.11
CA VAL A 42 4.63 -8.22 2.57
C VAL A 42 3.59 -9.20 3.12
N VAL A 43 2.31 -9.05 2.77
CA VAL A 43 1.24 -9.95 3.27
C VAL A 43 1.40 -11.39 2.80
N ASN A 44 2.06 -11.59 1.65
CA ASN A 44 2.35 -12.93 1.11
C ASN A 44 3.71 -13.49 1.55
N GLY A 45 4.42 -12.85 2.49
CA GLY A 45 5.72 -13.29 2.97
C GLY A 45 6.85 -13.20 1.93
N LYS A 46 6.69 -12.38 0.90
CA LYS A 46 7.64 -12.16 -0.21
C LYS A 46 8.18 -10.72 -0.26
N GLY A 47 8.02 -9.97 0.83
CA GLY A 47 8.49 -8.59 0.95
C GLY A 47 10.01 -8.50 0.94
N THR A 48 10.54 -7.49 0.25
CA THR A 48 11.93 -7.06 0.41
C THR A 48 12.10 -6.29 1.72
N LEU A 49 13.35 -6.09 2.18
CA LEU A 49 13.60 -5.22 3.35
C LEU A 49 13.09 -3.79 3.15
N GLN A 50 13.12 -3.29 1.92
CA GLN A 50 12.55 -1.98 1.58
C GLN A 50 11.03 -1.97 1.73
N ASP A 51 10.34 -3.03 1.30
CA ASP A 51 8.89 -3.13 1.48
C ASP A 51 8.53 -3.14 2.97
N VAL A 52 9.26 -3.93 3.77
CA VAL A 52 9.06 -4.02 5.21
C VAL A 52 9.29 -2.66 5.87
N GLY A 53 10.40 -1.99 5.57
CA GLY A 53 10.71 -0.67 6.13
C GLY A 53 9.67 0.40 5.74
N MET A 54 9.12 0.35 4.52
CA MET A 54 8.02 1.24 4.13
C MET A 54 6.76 0.99 4.96
N MET A 55 6.39 -0.28 5.15
CA MET A 55 5.23 -0.65 5.99
C MET A 55 5.43 -0.27 7.45
N ASP A 56 6.65 -0.42 7.97
CA ASP A 56 7.02 -0.09 9.35
C ASP A 56 6.89 1.41 9.61
N ALA A 57 7.51 2.23 8.76
CA ALA A 57 7.41 3.69 8.87
C ALA A 57 5.96 4.20 8.79
N ILE A 58 5.14 3.62 7.90
CA ILE A 58 3.70 3.94 7.83
C ILE A 58 3.01 3.54 9.14
N ASN A 59 3.26 2.33 9.63
CA ASN A 59 2.63 1.82 10.85
C ASN A 59 3.01 2.66 12.08
N ASP A 60 4.28 2.97 12.26
CA ASP A 60 4.81 3.79 13.36
C ASP A 60 4.21 5.19 13.33
N THR A 61 4.04 5.76 12.14
CA THR A 61 3.37 7.06 11.97
C THR A 61 1.91 6.97 12.42
N LEU A 62 1.19 5.94 11.99
CA LEU A 62 -0.21 5.75 12.38
C LEU A 62 -0.37 5.49 13.89
N GLN A 63 0.52 4.70 14.49
CA GLN A 63 0.54 4.46 15.93
C GLN A 63 0.87 5.72 16.73
N SER A 64 1.87 6.50 16.28
CA SER A 64 2.26 7.77 16.91
C SER A 64 1.13 8.79 16.91
N LEU A 65 0.25 8.74 15.90
CA LEU A 65 -0.96 9.56 15.80
C LEU A 65 -2.18 8.96 16.53
N GLY A 66 -2.05 7.76 17.11
CA GLY A 66 -3.14 7.05 17.78
C GLY A 66 -4.21 6.51 16.83
N LEU A 67 -3.92 6.41 15.53
CA LEU A 67 -4.83 5.86 14.51
C LEU A 67 -4.78 4.34 14.44
N VAL A 68 -3.66 3.76 14.91
CA VAL A 68 -3.48 2.32 15.10
C VAL A 68 -3.05 2.13 16.55
N GLU A 69 -3.64 1.15 17.24
CA GLU A 69 -3.26 0.86 18.63
C GLU A 69 -1.80 0.34 18.70
N GLU A 70 -1.13 0.64 19.80
CA GLU A 70 0.20 0.12 20.09
C GLU A 70 0.22 -1.42 20.00
N GLY A 71 1.25 -1.97 19.35
CA GLY A 71 1.39 -3.41 19.13
C GLY A 71 0.54 -4.00 18.00
N LYS A 72 -0.34 -3.22 17.37
CA LYS A 72 -1.06 -3.64 16.16
C LYS A 72 -0.37 -3.15 14.89
N THR A 73 -0.53 -3.87 13.80
CA THR A 73 -0.07 -3.43 12.48
C THR A 73 -1.27 -3.11 11.61
N PHE A 74 -1.29 -1.98 10.90
CA PHE A 74 -2.48 -1.54 10.15
C PHE A 74 -3.01 -2.54 9.11
N TYR A 75 -2.20 -3.51 8.69
CA TYR A 75 -2.53 -4.54 7.72
C TYR A 75 -2.52 -5.98 8.29
N LYS A 76 -2.45 -6.15 9.62
CA LYS A 76 -2.48 -7.45 10.29
C LYS A 76 -3.49 -7.50 11.44
#